data_AF-A0A0M6YPI6-F1
#
_entry.id   AF-A0A0M6YPI6-F1
#
_cell.length_a   1.000
_cell.length_b   1.000
_cell.length_c   1.000
_cell.angle_alpha   90.00
_cell.angle_beta   90.00
_cell.angle_gamma   90.00
#
_symmetry.space_group_name_H-M   'P 1'
#
loop_
_entity.id
_entity.type
_entity.pdbx_description
1 polymer ?
#
loop_
_entity_poly.entity_id
_entity_poly.type
_entity_poly.pdbx_seq_one_letter_code
_entity_poly.pdbx_strand_id
1 'polypeptide(L)'
;MSRRTQATNTTSTYGWVERAFHWSIAVLIVTAAVLGNLAYDAGFDTDAELARKAWLFSFHKTVGVTIFFIAVARILWAVTQPRPRPLHGGAEAMLAAAVHWLLYGSLVIVPLLGWTHHATAEGFAPIWWPFGQGLPGLGKDAELSRTLGVLHTTFVKVLIASVVLHVVGTIKHVVVDKDKTFARMWRGADPGPLAAARAHAVPLIAAVGVWAATLVVGLALVPAQTAVASGTAQVEAESNWTVQEGTLSITVTQLGSPVTGSFTDWQAAIDFDEDARADGTHGTVEVSVATGSLTLGSVTTQATGAEFLSAGEFPTATYTADIRSEGAGYVADGTLALRGVEVPLTLPFTLEIVDDTATMTGQTALDRRDFGMGETYPDESSVGFAVTLDVALTAVRAQ
;
A
#
# COMPACT_ATOMS: atom_id res chain seq x y z
N MET A 1 -46.33 27.97 -4.10
CA MET A 1 -45.82 26.76 -3.41
C MET A 1 -44.42 27.04 -2.88
N SER A 2 -44.31 27.31 -1.58
CA SER A 2 -43.03 27.65 -0.92
C SER A 2 -42.10 26.43 -0.89
N ARG A 3 -40.93 26.53 -1.55
CA ARG A 3 -39.81 25.58 -1.36
C ARG A 3 -39.40 25.66 0.11
N ARG A 4 -39.81 24.69 0.93
CA ARG A 4 -39.38 24.62 2.34
C ARG A 4 -37.88 24.35 2.40
N THR A 5 -37.11 25.41 2.61
CA THR A 5 -35.66 25.46 2.88
C THR A 5 -35.35 25.11 4.34
N GLN A 6 -36.00 24.08 4.90
CA GLN A 6 -35.67 23.64 6.26
C GLN A 6 -34.30 22.97 6.28
N ALA A 7 -33.39 23.50 7.11
CA ALA A 7 -32.03 22.97 7.28
C ALA A 7 -32.03 21.63 8.01
N THR A 8 -32.86 21.51 9.03
CA THR A 8 -32.96 20.37 9.93
C THR A 8 -33.97 19.32 9.45
N ASN A 9 -33.83 18.10 9.95
CA ASN A 9 -34.78 17.02 9.68
C ASN A 9 -36.05 17.20 10.52
N THR A 10 -37.14 16.59 10.06
CA THR A 10 -38.34 16.34 10.86
C THR A 10 -38.55 14.84 11.02
N THR A 11 -39.61 14.43 11.72
CA THR A 11 -39.97 13.00 11.80
C THR A 11 -40.48 12.43 10.47
N SER A 12 -40.79 13.28 9.48
CA SER A 12 -41.30 12.86 8.15
C SER A 12 -40.33 13.17 7.01
N THR A 13 -39.54 14.24 7.08
CA THR A 13 -38.72 14.75 5.97
C THR A 13 -37.26 14.97 6.33
N TYR A 14 -36.37 14.84 5.34
CA TYR A 14 -34.96 15.23 5.45
C TYR A 14 -34.79 16.72 5.17
N GLY A 15 -34.04 17.41 6.03
CA GLY A 15 -33.61 18.79 5.84
C GLY A 15 -32.64 18.92 4.66
N TRP A 16 -32.38 20.15 4.19
CA TRP A 16 -31.47 20.34 3.05
C TRP A 16 -30.01 20.02 3.39
N VAL A 17 -29.58 20.17 4.65
CA VAL A 17 -28.20 19.88 5.08
C VAL A 17 -27.90 18.38 4.98
N GLU A 18 -28.80 17.53 5.50
CA GLU A 18 -28.65 16.07 5.41
C GLU A 18 -28.64 15.60 3.94
N ARG A 19 -29.49 16.19 3.10
CA ARG A 19 -29.54 15.88 1.66
C ARG A 19 -28.25 16.31 0.95
N ALA A 20 -27.72 17.49 1.28
CA ALA A 20 -26.46 17.95 0.72
C ALA A 20 -25.32 16.99 1.09
N PHE A 21 -25.21 16.59 2.36
CA PHE A 21 -24.23 15.58 2.77
C PHE A 21 -24.40 14.26 2.01
N HIS A 22 -25.63 13.75 1.93
CA HIS A 22 -25.94 12.51 1.21
C HIS A 22 -25.49 12.57 -0.25
N TRP A 23 -25.91 13.60 -1.00
CA TRP A 23 -25.62 13.68 -2.43
C TRP A 23 -24.15 14.00 -2.72
N SER A 24 -23.49 14.81 -1.89
CA SER A 24 -22.04 15.02 -2.00
C SER A 24 -21.28 13.71 -1.81
N ILE A 25 -21.59 12.94 -0.75
CA ILE A 25 -20.96 11.65 -0.51
C ILE A 25 -21.27 10.67 -1.65
N ALA A 26 -22.50 10.62 -2.15
CA ALA A 26 -22.87 9.73 -3.25
C ALA A 26 -22.04 9.99 -4.51
N VAL A 27 -21.87 11.26 -4.91
CA VAL A 27 -21.02 11.64 -6.04
C VAL A 27 -19.56 11.27 -5.78
N LEU A 28 -19.04 11.59 -4.59
CA LEU A 28 -17.65 11.31 -4.24
C LEU A 28 -17.35 9.80 -4.21
N ILE A 29 -18.26 8.96 -3.73
CA ILE A 29 -18.09 7.50 -3.74
C ILE A 29 -18.00 6.98 -5.17
N VAL A 30 -18.89 7.43 -6.06
CA VAL A 30 -18.83 7.01 -7.48
C VAL A 30 -17.50 7.45 -8.10
N THR A 31 -17.08 8.68 -7.87
CA THR A 31 -15.78 9.19 -8.31
C THR A 31 -14.62 8.35 -7.77
N ALA A 32 -14.60 8.08 -6.46
CA ALA A 32 -13.55 7.28 -5.82
C ALA A 32 -13.52 5.84 -6.36
N ALA A 33 -14.68 5.21 -6.57
CA ALA A 33 -14.77 3.87 -7.10
C ALA A 33 -14.26 3.79 -8.54
N VAL A 34 -14.60 4.76 -9.40
CA VAL A 34 -14.09 4.82 -10.78
C VAL A 34 -12.57 5.05 -10.77
N LEU A 35 -12.08 6.05 -10.03
CA LEU A 35 -10.65 6.35 -9.95
C LEU A 35 -9.85 5.17 -9.39
N GLY A 36 -10.36 4.50 -8.36
CA GLY A 36 -9.70 3.36 -7.74
C GLY A 36 -9.51 2.19 -8.70
N ASN A 37 -10.56 1.84 -9.47
CA ASN A 37 -10.45 0.80 -10.50
C ASN A 37 -9.50 1.22 -11.64
N LEU A 38 -9.64 2.44 -12.16
CA LEU A 38 -8.74 2.95 -13.20
C LEU A 38 -7.28 2.98 -12.74
N ALA A 39 -7.01 3.32 -11.48
CA ALA A 39 -5.66 3.33 -10.92
C ALA A 39 -5.10 1.91 -10.75
N TYR A 40 -5.94 0.97 -10.30
CA TYR A 40 -5.57 -0.44 -10.17
C TYR A 40 -5.14 -1.04 -11.51
N ASP A 41 -5.95 -0.82 -12.55
CA ASP A 41 -5.74 -1.36 -13.90
C ASP A 41 -4.68 -0.60 -14.73
N ALA A 42 -4.27 0.60 -14.31
CA ALA A 42 -3.26 1.37 -15.03
C ALA A 42 -1.90 0.67 -15.04
N GLY A 43 -1.23 0.64 -16.19
CA GLY A 43 0.12 0.13 -16.35
C GLY A 43 1.16 0.94 -15.57
N PHE A 44 2.37 0.39 -15.49
CA PHE A 44 3.54 1.01 -14.85
C PHE A 44 4.84 0.65 -15.58
N ASP A 45 4.74 0.18 -16.83
CA ASP A 45 5.91 -0.27 -17.58
C ASP A 45 6.67 0.92 -18.15
N THR A 46 5.97 2.00 -18.51
CA THR A 46 6.58 3.26 -18.97
C THR A 46 6.44 4.40 -17.96
N ASP A 47 7.29 5.42 -18.06
CA ASP A 47 7.21 6.64 -17.25
C ASP A 47 5.83 7.31 -17.32
N ALA A 48 5.29 7.46 -18.53
CA ALA A 48 3.99 8.08 -18.74
C ALA A 48 2.84 7.28 -18.10
N GLU A 49 2.91 5.95 -18.13
CA GLU A 49 1.93 5.09 -17.48
C GLU A 49 2.04 5.18 -15.96
N LEU A 50 3.26 5.15 -15.41
CA LEU A 50 3.49 5.28 -13.97
C LEU A 50 3.03 6.65 -13.45
N ALA A 51 3.33 7.73 -14.16
CA ALA A 51 2.87 9.07 -13.83
C ALA A 51 1.33 9.15 -13.82
N ARG A 52 0.67 8.53 -14.81
CA ARG A 52 -0.80 8.43 -14.85
C ARG A 52 -1.34 7.61 -13.68
N LYS A 53 -0.74 6.46 -13.37
CA LYS A 53 -1.14 5.60 -12.24
C LYS A 53 -1.01 6.36 -10.92
N ALA A 54 0.11 7.07 -10.74
CA ALA A 54 0.34 7.90 -9.56
C ALA A 54 -0.70 9.02 -9.44
N TRP A 55 -1.01 9.72 -10.54
CA TRP A 55 -2.04 10.76 -10.55
C TRP A 55 -3.42 10.22 -10.17
N LEU A 56 -3.83 9.08 -10.75
CA LEU A 56 -5.11 8.45 -10.45
C LEU A 56 -5.21 8.05 -8.99
N PHE A 57 -4.15 7.46 -8.42
CA PHE A 57 -4.10 7.11 -7.00
C PHE A 57 -4.10 8.35 -6.10
N SER A 58 -3.34 9.39 -6.42
CA SER A 58 -3.35 10.65 -5.65
C SER A 58 -4.75 11.27 -5.63
N PHE A 59 -5.43 11.29 -6.77
CA PHE A 59 -6.79 11.80 -6.84
C PHE A 59 -7.76 10.90 -6.05
N HIS A 60 -7.70 9.59 -6.23
CA HIS A 60 -8.50 8.62 -5.47
C HIS A 60 -8.34 8.79 -3.95
N LYS A 61 -7.10 8.86 -3.45
CA LYS A 61 -6.78 9.02 -2.02
C LYS A 61 -7.31 10.36 -1.49
N THR A 62 -7.14 11.44 -2.24
CA THR A 62 -7.64 12.77 -1.87
C THR A 62 -9.16 12.80 -1.78
N VAL A 63 -9.86 12.17 -2.73
CA VAL A 63 -11.32 12.00 -2.68
C VAL A 63 -11.73 11.13 -1.49
N GLY A 64 -11.01 10.03 -1.23
CA GLY A 64 -11.25 9.14 -0.09
C GLY A 64 -11.15 9.84 1.27
N VAL A 65 -10.11 10.63 1.49
CA VAL A 65 -9.95 11.46 2.70
C VAL A 65 -11.05 12.52 2.79
N THR A 66 -11.43 13.12 1.67
CA THR A 66 -12.56 14.07 1.62
C THR A 66 -13.87 13.40 2.04
N ILE A 67 -14.15 12.18 1.55
CA ILE A 67 -15.32 11.39 1.96
C ILE A 67 -15.29 11.15 3.47
N PHE A 68 -14.14 10.78 4.05
CA PHE A 68 -14.01 10.52 5.48
C PHE A 68 -14.47 11.73 6.32
N PHE A 69 -13.94 12.93 6.05
CA PHE A 69 -14.31 14.11 6.83
C PHE A 69 -15.77 14.54 6.60
N ILE A 70 -16.26 14.47 5.36
CA ILE A 70 -17.68 14.76 5.07
C ILE A 70 -18.59 13.73 5.75
N ALA A 71 -18.19 12.46 5.80
CA ALA A 71 -18.93 11.40 6.48
C ALA A 71 -18.96 11.61 7.99
N VAL A 72 -17.84 11.97 8.62
CA VAL A 72 -17.79 12.32 10.05
C VAL A 72 -18.71 13.51 10.32
N ALA A 73 -18.62 14.58 9.53
CA ALA A 73 -19.51 15.75 9.65
C ALA A 73 -20.98 15.35 9.48
N ARG A 74 -21.30 14.48 8.51
CA ARG A 74 -22.64 13.95 8.29
C ARG A 74 -23.14 13.15 9.49
N ILE A 75 -22.31 12.27 10.06
CA ILE A 75 -22.68 11.45 11.23
C ILE A 75 -22.95 12.35 12.43
N LEU A 76 -22.05 13.30 12.71
CA LEU A 76 -22.20 14.29 13.78
C LEU A 76 -23.46 15.13 13.59
N TRP A 77 -23.77 15.53 12.36
CA TRP A 77 -25.04 16.18 12.05
C TRP A 77 -26.21 15.24 12.35
N ALA A 78 -26.24 14.05 11.76
CA ALA A 78 -27.36 13.10 11.84
C ALA A 78 -27.69 12.66 13.28
N VAL A 79 -26.71 12.59 14.19
CA VAL A 79 -26.98 12.25 15.61
C VAL A 79 -27.73 13.36 16.36
N THR A 80 -27.63 14.62 15.90
CA THR A 80 -28.38 15.76 16.48
C THR A 80 -29.76 15.95 15.87
N GLN A 81 -30.07 15.24 14.78
CA GLN A 81 -31.29 15.44 14.02
C GLN A 81 -32.40 14.43 14.37
N PRO A 82 -33.68 14.83 14.32
CA PRO A 82 -34.79 13.88 14.30
C PRO A 82 -34.60 12.90 13.15
N ARG A 83 -34.75 11.59 13.41
CA ARG A 83 -34.67 10.57 12.36
C ARG A 83 -36.02 10.46 11.66
N PRO A 84 -36.11 10.71 10.33
CA PRO A 84 -37.34 10.52 9.61
C PRO A 84 -37.79 9.06 9.68
N ARG A 85 -39.05 8.81 10.00
CA ARG A 85 -39.59 7.45 10.19
C ARG A 85 -39.65 6.70 8.85
N PRO A 86 -39.58 5.35 8.87
CA PRO A 86 -39.72 4.56 7.66
C PRO A 86 -41.16 4.61 7.12
N LEU A 87 -41.31 4.43 5.81
CA LEU A 87 -42.62 4.33 5.15
C LEU A 87 -43.20 2.93 5.24
N HIS A 88 -42.33 1.92 5.26
CA HIS A 88 -42.67 0.51 5.33
C HIS A 88 -42.21 -0.10 6.66
N GLY A 89 -42.78 -1.24 7.03
CA GLY A 89 -42.44 -2.01 8.22
C GLY A 89 -41.85 -3.39 7.89
N GLY A 90 -41.75 -4.26 8.90
CA GLY A 90 -41.37 -5.66 8.70
C GLY A 90 -39.94 -5.89 8.20
N ALA A 91 -39.76 -6.96 7.41
CA ALA A 91 -38.44 -7.40 6.94
C ALA A 91 -37.75 -6.36 6.03
N GLU A 92 -38.51 -5.62 5.24
CA GLU A 92 -37.98 -4.56 4.38
C GLU A 92 -37.37 -3.42 5.19
N ALA A 93 -38.06 -2.96 6.24
CA ALA A 93 -37.55 -1.94 7.14
C ALA A 93 -36.30 -2.40 7.89
N MET A 94 -36.25 -3.68 8.27
CA MET A 94 -35.08 -4.30 8.90
C MET A 94 -33.88 -4.32 7.95
N LEU A 95 -34.07 -4.76 6.70
CA LEU A 95 -33.03 -4.80 5.69
C LEU A 95 -32.52 -3.40 5.34
N ALA A 96 -33.42 -2.44 5.14
CA ALA A 96 -33.05 -1.04 4.90
C ALA A 96 -32.23 -0.46 6.05
N ALA A 97 -32.60 -0.75 7.31
CA ALA A 97 -31.82 -0.33 8.47
C ALA A 97 -30.44 -0.99 8.52
N ALA A 98 -30.32 -2.28 8.17
CA ALA A 98 -29.04 -2.99 8.15
C ALA A 98 -28.11 -2.42 7.06
N VAL A 99 -28.63 -2.20 5.85
CA VAL A 99 -27.89 -1.57 4.74
C VAL A 99 -27.44 -0.16 5.12
N HIS A 100 -28.28 0.64 5.78
CA HIS A 100 -27.85 1.95 6.26
C HIS A 100 -26.72 1.86 7.29
N TRP A 101 -26.77 0.90 8.23
CA TRP A 101 -25.65 0.69 9.17
C TRP A 101 -24.37 0.26 8.48
N LEU A 102 -24.45 -0.63 7.49
CA LEU A 102 -23.31 -1.00 6.65
C LEU A 102 -22.76 0.23 5.92
N LEU A 103 -23.60 1.03 5.28
CA LEU A 103 -23.14 2.25 4.60
C LEU A 103 -22.46 3.20 5.59
N TYR A 104 -23.09 3.53 6.73
CA TYR A 104 -22.49 4.42 7.73
C TYR A 104 -21.13 3.93 8.25
N GLY A 105 -21.00 2.64 8.55
CA GLY A 105 -19.73 2.05 8.94
C GLY A 105 -18.69 2.14 7.81
N SER A 106 -19.08 1.79 6.59
CA SER A 106 -18.21 1.80 5.40
C SER A 106 -17.64 3.19 5.10
N LEU A 107 -18.46 4.24 5.27
CA LEU A 107 -18.05 5.63 5.04
C LEU A 107 -16.88 6.08 5.92
N VAL A 108 -16.64 5.38 7.03
CA VAL A 108 -15.54 5.65 7.96
C VAL A 108 -14.45 4.62 7.81
N ILE A 109 -14.80 3.32 7.87
CA ILE A 109 -13.82 2.22 7.92
C ILE A 109 -13.00 2.15 6.63
N VAL A 110 -13.64 2.22 5.45
CA VAL A 110 -12.95 2.08 4.15
C VAL A 110 -11.89 3.18 3.94
N PRO A 111 -12.22 4.49 4.01
CA PRO A 111 -11.22 5.52 3.81
C PRO A 111 -10.20 5.57 4.96
N LEU A 112 -10.56 5.20 6.19
CA LEU A 112 -9.60 5.09 7.28
C LEU A 112 -8.55 4.02 7.00
N LEU A 113 -8.96 2.81 6.58
CA LEU A 113 -8.04 1.74 6.16
C LEU A 113 -7.15 2.17 5.00
N GLY A 114 -7.70 2.89 4.02
CA GLY A 114 -6.94 3.40 2.88
C GLY A 114 -5.92 4.48 3.27
N TRP A 115 -6.28 5.35 4.21
CA TRP A 115 -5.41 6.40 4.70
C TRP A 115 -4.31 5.86 5.61
N THR A 116 -4.61 4.90 6.49
CA THR A 116 -3.58 4.24 7.31
C THR A 116 -2.64 3.41 6.45
N HIS A 117 -3.14 2.70 5.44
CA HIS A 117 -2.32 2.02 4.43
C HIS A 117 -1.32 2.97 3.77
N HIS A 118 -1.78 4.17 3.36
CA HIS A 118 -0.90 5.18 2.79
C HIS A 118 0.14 5.71 3.79
N ALA A 119 -0.26 5.93 5.04
CA ALA A 119 0.63 6.46 6.07
C ALA A 119 1.80 5.50 6.37
N THR A 120 1.54 4.19 6.36
CA THR A 120 2.55 3.15 6.62
C THR A 120 3.32 2.71 5.38
N ALA A 121 2.82 3.02 4.17
CA ALA A 121 3.51 2.74 2.89
C ALA A 121 4.65 3.72 2.61
N GLU A 122 5.61 3.30 1.79
CA GLU A 122 6.69 4.17 1.28
C GLU A 122 6.37 4.77 -0.09
N GLY A 123 6.60 6.08 -0.21
CA GLY A 123 7.00 6.76 -1.46
C GLY A 123 6.12 6.71 -2.71
N PHE A 124 4.80 6.52 -2.64
CA PHE A 124 3.96 6.48 -3.85
C PHE A 124 2.63 7.25 -3.76
N ALA A 125 2.34 8.06 -4.80
CA ALA A 125 1.09 8.79 -5.05
C ALA A 125 0.60 9.58 -3.82
N PRO A 126 1.11 10.81 -3.58
CA PRO A 126 0.78 11.59 -2.38
C PRO A 126 -0.68 12.03 -2.35
N ILE A 127 -1.23 12.22 -1.15
CA ILE A 127 -2.49 12.92 -0.92
C ILE A 127 -2.28 14.41 -1.17
N TRP A 128 -3.12 15.03 -2.00
CA TRP A 128 -3.01 16.44 -2.36
C TRP A 128 -3.69 17.34 -1.34
N TRP A 129 -2.95 17.67 -0.29
CA TRP A 129 -3.41 18.50 0.82
C TRP A 129 -2.22 19.07 1.62
N PRO A 130 -2.43 20.05 2.52
CA PRO A 130 -1.34 20.71 3.23
C PRO A 130 -0.93 20.05 4.56
N PHE A 131 -1.53 18.93 4.97
CA PHE A 131 -1.42 18.39 6.34
C PHE A 131 -0.35 17.30 6.52
N GLY A 132 0.50 17.06 5.51
CA GLY A 132 1.50 15.98 5.52
C GLY A 132 0.93 14.61 5.15
N GLN A 133 1.79 13.62 4.90
CA GLN A 133 1.37 12.30 4.37
C GLN A 133 1.26 11.21 5.46
N GLY A 134 1.89 11.42 6.62
CA GLY A 134 1.88 10.47 7.74
C GLY A 134 0.71 10.68 8.70
N LEU A 135 0.62 9.77 9.67
CA LEU A 135 -0.29 9.87 10.80
C LEU A 135 0.52 9.87 12.10
N PRO A 136 0.15 10.67 13.13
CA PRO A 136 0.87 10.70 14.39
C PRO A 136 0.96 9.30 15.03
N GLY A 137 2.18 8.89 15.41
CA GLY A 137 2.42 7.58 16.05
C GLY A 137 2.45 6.39 15.09
N LEU A 138 2.35 6.60 13.77
CA LEU A 138 2.48 5.55 12.76
C LEU A 138 3.74 5.76 11.93
N GLY A 139 4.69 4.83 12.06
CA GLY A 139 5.89 4.75 11.23
C GLY A 139 5.63 4.03 9.90
N LYS A 140 6.69 3.93 9.09
CA LYS A 140 6.68 3.07 7.90
C LYS A 140 6.76 1.61 8.32
N ASP A 141 5.90 0.79 7.72
CA ASP A 141 5.78 -0.64 8.01
C ASP A 141 5.14 -1.33 6.79
N ALA A 142 5.96 -2.06 6.03
CA ALA A 142 5.54 -2.72 4.80
C ALA A 142 4.53 -3.84 5.04
N GLU A 143 4.66 -4.59 6.14
CA GLU A 143 3.76 -5.69 6.48
C GLU A 143 2.38 -5.17 6.89
N LEU A 144 2.35 -4.15 7.76
CA LEU A 144 1.12 -3.49 8.15
C LEU A 144 0.46 -2.82 6.94
N SER A 145 1.23 -2.14 6.09
CA SER A 145 0.75 -1.52 4.87
C SER A 145 0.06 -2.54 3.96
N ARG A 146 0.73 -3.64 3.63
CA ARG A 146 0.17 -4.74 2.83
C ARG A 146 -1.15 -5.27 3.40
N THR A 147 -1.19 -5.51 4.72
CA THR A 147 -2.40 -5.97 5.42
C THR A 147 -3.54 -4.97 5.29
N LEU A 148 -3.26 -3.68 5.52
CA LEU A 148 -4.25 -2.61 5.41
C LEU A 148 -4.77 -2.43 3.98
N GLY A 149 -3.93 -2.62 2.96
CA GLY A 149 -4.34 -2.60 1.55
C GLY A 149 -5.33 -3.72 1.20
N VAL A 150 -5.08 -4.95 1.68
CA VAL A 150 -6.00 -6.09 1.52
C VAL A 150 -7.31 -5.84 2.27
N LEU A 151 -7.25 -5.33 3.50
CA LEU A 151 -8.43 -4.98 4.27
C LEU A 151 -9.23 -3.87 3.57
N HIS A 152 -8.58 -2.81 3.09
CA HIS A 152 -9.24 -1.73 2.37
C HIS A 152 -10.03 -2.27 1.18
N THR A 153 -9.40 -3.04 0.28
CA THR A 153 -10.07 -3.60 -0.90
C THR A 153 -11.17 -4.60 -0.55
N THR A 154 -11.00 -5.37 0.53
CA THR A 154 -12.02 -6.32 1.02
C THR A 154 -13.24 -5.58 1.58
N PHE A 155 -13.06 -4.53 2.38
CA PHE A 155 -14.15 -3.71 2.90
C PHE A 155 -14.83 -2.88 1.81
N VAL A 156 -14.12 -2.48 0.74
CA VAL A 156 -14.72 -1.85 -0.45
C VAL A 156 -15.77 -2.76 -1.09
N LYS A 157 -15.56 -4.09 -1.15
CA LYS A 157 -16.56 -5.02 -1.71
C LYS A 157 -17.89 -4.95 -0.95
N VAL A 158 -17.85 -4.83 0.38
CA VAL A 158 -19.06 -4.68 1.19
C VAL A 158 -19.70 -3.31 1.00
N LEU A 159 -18.90 -2.24 0.88
CA LEU A 159 -19.41 -0.91 0.53
C LEU A 159 -20.17 -0.95 -0.80
N ILE A 160 -19.56 -1.51 -1.85
CA ILE A 160 -20.18 -1.62 -3.18
C ILE A 160 -21.45 -2.47 -3.12
N ALA A 161 -21.42 -3.64 -2.48
CA ALA A 161 -22.62 -4.46 -2.30
C ALA A 161 -23.74 -3.70 -1.56
N SER A 162 -23.40 -2.93 -0.53
CA SER A 162 -24.36 -2.11 0.23
C SER A 162 -24.93 -0.97 -0.61
N VAL A 163 -24.10 -0.31 -1.45
CA VAL A 163 -24.55 0.72 -2.38
C VAL A 163 -25.50 0.13 -3.43
N VAL A 164 -25.17 -1.03 -4.00
CA VAL A 164 -26.04 -1.73 -4.96
C VAL A 164 -27.38 -2.05 -4.32
N LEU A 165 -27.40 -2.67 -3.13
CA LEU A 165 -28.64 -2.97 -2.42
C LEU A 165 -29.45 -1.70 -2.10
N HIS A 166 -28.79 -0.62 -1.72
CA HIS A 166 -29.42 0.67 -1.45
C HIS A 166 -30.08 1.29 -2.70
N VAL A 167 -29.39 1.26 -3.84
CA VAL A 167 -29.91 1.78 -5.12
C VAL A 167 -31.05 0.89 -5.62
N VAL A 168 -30.90 -0.43 -5.57
CA VAL A 168 -31.96 -1.38 -5.94
C VAL A 168 -33.20 -1.18 -5.08
N GLY A 169 -33.05 -1.02 -3.76
CA GLY A 169 -34.15 -0.68 -2.86
C GLY A 169 -34.84 0.64 -3.25
N THR A 170 -34.06 1.67 -3.59
CA THR A 170 -34.60 2.95 -4.08
C THR A 170 -35.38 2.78 -5.39
N ILE A 171 -34.86 2.01 -6.35
CA ILE A 171 -35.54 1.72 -7.61
C ILE A 171 -36.85 0.97 -7.36
N LYS A 172 -36.85 -0.03 -6.47
CA LYS A 172 -38.06 -0.76 -6.05
C LYS A 172 -39.10 0.21 -5.48
N HIS A 173 -38.70 1.11 -4.59
CA HIS A 173 -39.61 2.12 -4.03
C HIS A 173 -40.18 3.08 -5.09
N VAL A 174 -39.38 3.47 -6.08
CA VAL A 174 -39.82 4.39 -7.14
C VAL A 174 -40.71 3.70 -8.17
N VAL A 175 -40.36 2.48 -8.58
CA VAL A 175 -41.00 1.79 -9.72
C VAL A 175 -42.14 0.89 -9.29
N VAL A 176 -41.96 0.12 -8.20
CA VAL A 176 -42.92 -0.87 -7.72
C VAL A 176 -43.86 -0.25 -6.70
N ASP A 177 -43.32 0.27 -5.59
CA ASP A 177 -44.15 0.84 -4.52
C ASP A 177 -44.74 2.19 -4.90
N LYS A 178 -44.07 2.89 -5.82
CA LYS A 178 -44.41 4.26 -6.27
C LYS A 178 -44.58 5.23 -5.11
N ASP A 179 -43.72 5.09 -4.09
CA ASP A 179 -43.78 5.89 -2.88
C ASP A 179 -42.87 7.12 -2.95
N LYS A 180 -42.81 7.86 -1.84
CA LYS A 180 -42.04 9.10 -1.74
C LYS A 180 -40.65 8.92 -1.12
N THR A 181 -40.15 7.69 -0.95
CA THR A 181 -38.83 7.40 -0.34
C THR A 181 -37.73 8.21 -1.01
N PHE A 182 -37.60 8.12 -2.34
CA PHE A 182 -36.63 8.92 -3.10
C PHE A 182 -36.92 10.43 -3.02
N ALA A 183 -38.20 10.82 -3.15
CA ALA A 183 -38.59 12.23 -3.15
C ALA A 183 -38.26 12.95 -1.83
N ARG A 184 -38.22 12.22 -0.71
CA ARG A 184 -37.76 12.73 0.60
C ARG A 184 -36.27 13.07 0.58
N MET A 185 -35.43 12.22 -0.01
CA MET A 185 -33.98 12.45 -0.08
C MET A 185 -33.58 13.42 -1.21
N TRP A 186 -34.35 13.48 -2.29
CA TRP A 186 -34.10 14.44 -3.37
C TRP A 186 -34.51 15.86 -2.98
N ARG A 187 -35.81 16.06 -2.71
CA ARG A 187 -36.41 17.40 -2.55
C ARG A 187 -37.03 17.67 -1.18
N GLY A 188 -36.90 16.75 -0.23
CA GLY A 188 -37.48 16.92 1.12
C GLY A 188 -39.00 16.80 1.12
N ALA A 189 -39.57 16.04 0.17
CA ALA A 189 -41.03 15.92 0.03
C ALA A 189 -41.65 15.24 1.25
N ASP A 190 -42.81 15.74 1.69
CA ASP A 190 -43.60 15.10 2.74
C ASP A 190 -44.22 13.79 2.21
N PRO A 191 -43.89 12.63 2.81
CA PRO A 191 -44.41 11.35 2.37
C PRO A 191 -45.88 11.12 2.70
N GLY A 192 -46.48 11.85 3.64
CA GLY A 192 -47.79 11.53 4.18
C GLY A 192 -47.69 10.45 5.27
N PRO A 193 -48.54 9.40 5.27
CA PRO A 193 -48.57 8.39 6.33
C PRO A 193 -47.22 7.69 6.54
N LEU A 194 -46.85 7.47 7.81
CA LEU A 194 -45.60 6.84 8.23
C LEU A 194 -45.88 5.54 8.97
N ALA A 195 -45.01 4.54 8.79
CA ALA A 195 -45.10 3.30 9.55
C ALA A 195 -44.76 3.51 11.03
N ALA A 196 -45.17 2.55 11.87
CA ALA A 196 -44.74 2.48 13.27
C ALA A 196 -43.20 2.41 13.36
N ALA A 197 -42.59 3.37 14.05
CA ALA A 197 -41.15 3.31 14.35
C ALA A 197 -40.97 2.45 15.59
N ARG A 198 -40.37 1.27 15.44
CA ARG A 198 -39.87 0.46 16.55
C ARG A 198 -38.36 0.39 16.45
N ALA A 199 -37.68 0.82 17.51
CA ALA A 199 -36.24 0.67 17.61
C ALA A 199 -35.90 -0.81 17.82
N HIS A 200 -35.04 -1.36 16.98
CA HIS A 200 -34.53 -2.71 17.10
C HIS A 200 -33.01 -2.69 16.94
N ALA A 201 -32.28 -3.36 17.83
CA ALA A 201 -30.82 -3.48 17.74
C ALA A 201 -30.36 -4.49 16.66
N VAL A 202 -31.27 -5.38 16.22
CA VAL A 202 -30.97 -6.46 15.26
C VAL A 202 -30.26 -5.98 13.99
N PRO A 203 -30.68 -4.89 13.30
CA PRO A 203 -29.97 -4.44 12.10
C PRO A 203 -28.54 -3.99 12.36
N LEU A 204 -28.26 -3.40 13.54
CA LEU A 204 -26.91 -3.02 13.94
C LEU A 204 -26.06 -4.26 14.23
N ILE A 205 -26.59 -5.22 14.98
CA ILE A 205 -25.90 -6.49 15.28
C ILE A 205 -25.56 -7.23 13.98
N ALA A 206 -26.51 -7.30 13.04
CA ALA A 206 -26.29 -7.91 11.73
C ALA A 206 -25.16 -7.20 10.96
N ALA A 207 -25.16 -5.86 10.93
CA ALA A 207 -24.11 -5.09 10.28
C ALA A 207 -22.73 -5.30 10.94
N VAL A 208 -22.67 -5.33 12.28
CA VAL A 208 -21.43 -5.64 13.02
C VAL A 208 -20.95 -7.05 12.72
N GLY A 209 -21.85 -8.04 12.65
CA GLY A 209 -21.51 -9.40 12.26
C GLY A 209 -20.91 -9.48 10.85
N VAL A 210 -21.46 -8.73 9.89
CA VAL A 210 -20.88 -8.61 8.54
C VAL A 210 -19.49 -7.99 8.59
N TRP A 211 -19.27 -6.95 9.39
CA TRP A 211 -17.94 -6.34 9.52
C TRP A 211 -16.91 -7.26 10.18
N ALA A 212 -17.29 -7.99 11.22
CA ALA A 212 -16.43 -8.97 11.85
C ALA A 212 -16.06 -10.09 10.87
N ALA A 213 -17.03 -10.62 10.12
CA ALA A 213 -16.78 -11.63 9.09
C ALA A 213 -15.86 -11.09 7.97
N THR A 214 -16.07 -9.84 7.54
CA THR A 214 -15.24 -9.18 6.52
C THR A 214 -13.80 -9.00 6.99
N LEU A 215 -13.59 -8.66 8.27
CA LEU A 215 -12.27 -8.58 8.87
C LEU A 215 -11.57 -9.95 8.87
N VAL A 216 -12.26 -11.00 9.33
CA VAL A 216 -11.72 -12.37 9.36
C VAL A 216 -11.33 -12.83 7.95
N VAL A 217 -12.23 -12.66 6.98
CA VAL A 217 -11.95 -12.99 5.57
C VAL A 217 -10.79 -12.16 5.04
N GLY A 218 -10.78 -10.86 5.29
CA GLY A 218 -9.71 -9.97 4.83
C GLY A 218 -8.35 -10.36 5.38
N LEU A 219 -8.24 -10.70 6.67
CA LEU A 219 -7.02 -11.19 7.29
C LEU A 219 -6.58 -12.55 6.73
N ALA A 220 -7.52 -13.45 6.42
CA ALA A 220 -7.22 -14.73 5.79
C ALA A 220 -6.76 -14.60 4.32
N LEU A 221 -7.13 -13.50 3.65
CA LEU A 221 -6.70 -13.19 2.28
C LEU A 221 -5.36 -12.44 2.21
N VAL A 222 -4.80 -12.03 3.36
CA VAL A 222 -3.47 -11.43 3.40
C VAL A 222 -2.48 -12.49 2.91
N PRO A 223 -1.85 -12.31 1.74
CA PRO A 223 -0.95 -13.33 1.22
C PRO A 223 0.17 -13.53 2.23
N ALA A 224 0.47 -14.79 2.56
CA ALA A 224 1.71 -15.10 3.26
C ALA A 224 2.87 -14.48 2.47
N GLN A 225 3.95 -14.07 3.14
CA GLN A 225 5.21 -13.75 2.47
C GLN A 225 5.68 -15.03 1.77
N THR A 226 5.17 -15.23 0.57
CA THR A 226 5.63 -16.24 -0.34
C THR A 226 6.70 -15.52 -1.09
N ALA A 227 7.96 -15.80 -0.73
CA ALA A 227 9.05 -15.58 -1.65
C ALA A 227 8.56 -16.14 -2.99
N VAL A 228 8.53 -15.29 -4.03
CA VAL A 228 8.39 -15.79 -5.40
C VAL A 228 9.39 -16.93 -5.49
N ALA A 229 8.98 -18.13 -5.93
CA ALA A 229 9.89 -19.26 -6.08
C ALA A 229 11.05 -18.80 -6.97
N SER A 230 12.13 -18.38 -6.32
CA SER A 230 13.34 -17.82 -6.90
C SER A 230 14.37 -18.91 -6.73
N GLY A 231 15.38 -18.95 -7.60
CA GLY A 231 16.58 -19.74 -7.29
C GLY A 231 17.02 -19.36 -5.87
N THR A 232 17.26 -20.35 -5.02
CA THR A 232 17.87 -20.08 -3.72
C THR A 232 19.22 -19.44 -4.00
N ALA A 233 19.53 -18.32 -3.35
CA ALA A 233 20.88 -17.77 -3.45
C ALA A 233 21.86 -18.87 -3.03
N GLN A 234 22.90 -19.12 -3.82
CA GLN A 234 23.91 -20.13 -3.52
C GLN A 234 25.25 -19.60 -4.00
N VAL A 235 26.26 -19.78 -3.18
CA VAL A 235 27.66 -19.46 -3.47
C VAL A 235 28.43 -20.78 -3.59
N GLU A 236 29.37 -20.85 -4.52
CA GLU A 236 30.18 -22.05 -4.75
C GLU A 236 31.59 -21.92 -4.16
N ALA A 237 32.08 -20.71 -3.92
CA ALA A 237 33.41 -20.47 -3.37
C ALA A 237 33.59 -20.96 -1.93
N GLU A 238 34.84 -21.27 -1.59
CA GLU A 238 35.25 -21.60 -0.22
C GLU A 238 35.14 -20.37 0.69
N SER A 239 34.76 -20.60 1.94
CA SER A 239 34.50 -19.52 2.92
C SER A 239 35.24 -19.82 4.22
N ASN A 240 36.12 -18.92 4.65
CA ASN A 240 36.78 -18.99 5.95
C ASN A 240 36.10 -18.08 7.01
N TRP A 241 35.11 -17.27 6.60
CA TRP A 241 34.18 -16.57 7.49
C TRP A 241 32.73 -16.93 7.15
N THR A 242 31.90 -17.17 8.16
CA THR A 242 30.48 -17.52 7.99
C THR A 242 29.59 -16.39 8.49
N VAL A 243 28.78 -15.81 7.61
CA VAL A 243 27.78 -14.80 7.96
C VAL A 243 26.76 -15.38 8.95
N GLN A 244 26.57 -14.73 10.09
CA GLN A 244 25.57 -15.11 11.10
C GLN A 244 24.30 -14.29 10.95
N GLU A 245 24.46 -12.98 10.77
CA GLU A 245 23.38 -12.01 10.61
C GLU A 245 23.83 -10.95 9.61
N GLY A 246 22.90 -10.43 8.82
CA GLY A 246 23.22 -9.32 7.94
C GLY A 246 22.01 -8.76 7.21
N THR A 247 22.21 -7.57 6.64
CA THR A 247 21.24 -6.84 5.83
C THR A 247 21.89 -6.44 4.53
N LEU A 248 21.17 -6.67 3.44
CA LEU A 248 21.50 -6.19 2.10
C LEU A 248 20.35 -5.29 1.65
N SER A 249 20.52 -3.98 1.82
CA SER A 249 19.46 -3.00 1.61
C SER A 249 19.76 -2.12 0.41
N ILE A 250 18.71 -1.72 -0.29
CA ILE A 250 18.80 -0.72 -1.36
C ILE A 250 17.90 0.46 -1.06
N THR A 251 18.33 1.65 -1.48
CA THR A 251 17.49 2.85 -1.49
C THR A 251 17.39 3.39 -2.91
N VAL A 252 16.16 3.60 -3.37
CA VAL A 252 15.85 4.20 -4.67
C VAL A 252 15.03 5.47 -4.48
N THR A 253 15.02 6.34 -5.47
CA THR A 253 14.13 7.51 -5.47
C THR A 253 12.91 7.24 -6.34
N GLN A 254 11.70 7.29 -5.76
CA GLN A 254 10.43 7.17 -6.45
C GLN A 254 9.65 8.48 -6.31
N LEU A 255 9.32 9.13 -7.43
CA LEU A 255 8.57 10.39 -7.47
C LEU A 255 9.17 11.43 -6.51
N GLY A 256 10.50 11.52 -6.47
CA GLY A 256 11.26 12.42 -5.59
C GLY A 256 11.34 12.02 -4.10
N SER A 257 10.81 10.86 -3.72
CA SER A 257 10.89 10.34 -2.34
C SER A 257 11.80 9.12 -2.27
N PRO A 258 12.69 9.01 -1.26
CA PRO A 258 13.45 7.78 -1.05
C PRO A 258 12.52 6.65 -0.62
N VAL A 259 12.79 5.45 -1.16
CA VAL A 259 12.14 4.18 -0.83
C VAL A 259 13.24 3.19 -0.53
N THR A 260 13.22 2.60 0.65
CA THR A 260 14.25 1.68 1.12
C THR A 260 13.67 0.28 1.23
N GLY A 261 14.48 -0.69 0.88
CA GLY A 261 14.10 -2.09 0.84
C GLY A 261 15.29 -3.00 1.07
N SER A 262 15.05 -4.29 1.16
CA SER A 262 16.11 -5.28 1.34
C SER A 262 15.80 -6.60 0.67
N PHE A 263 16.86 -7.33 0.37
CA PHE A 263 16.81 -8.72 -0.08
C PHE A 263 16.79 -9.65 1.13
N THR A 264 15.86 -10.58 1.15
CA THR A 264 15.70 -11.54 2.26
C THR A 264 16.40 -12.88 2.03
N ASP A 265 16.80 -13.17 0.80
CA ASP A 265 17.53 -14.40 0.42
C ASP A 265 18.81 -14.02 -0.35
N TRP A 266 19.93 -14.09 0.37
CA TRP A 266 21.27 -13.91 -0.15
C TRP A 266 22.26 -14.74 0.68
N GLN A 267 23.38 -15.10 0.06
CA GLN A 267 24.49 -15.80 0.71
C GLN A 267 25.81 -15.14 0.30
N ALA A 268 26.82 -15.26 1.16
CA ALA A 268 28.17 -14.81 0.87
C ALA A 268 29.18 -15.90 1.26
N ALA A 269 30.10 -16.19 0.34
CA ALA A 269 31.33 -16.90 0.61
C ALA A 269 32.43 -15.85 0.77
N ILE A 270 33.05 -15.82 1.95
CA ILE A 270 34.02 -14.82 2.36
C ILE A 270 35.32 -15.54 2.70
N ASP A 271 36.35 -15.22 1.94
CA ASP A 271 37.73 -15.63 2.17
C ASP A 271 38.54 -14.37 2.54
N PHE A 272 38.89 -14.20 3.81
CA PHE A 272 39.56 -13.00 4.31
C PHE A 272 40.70 -13.31 5.29
N ASP A 273 41.85 -12.69 5.05
CA ASP A 273 43.04 -12.66 5.90
C ASP A 273 43.31 -11.23 6.40
N GLU A 274 43.62 -11.10 7.70
CA GLU A 274 43.96 -9.81 8.32
C GLU A 274 45.27 -9.24 7.76
N ASP A 275 46.22 -10.14 7.44
CA ASP A 275 47.47 -9.78 6.76
C ASP A 275 47.28 -9.83 5.25
N ALA A 276 47.84 -8.83 4.55
CA ALA A 276 47.81 -8.82 3.10
C ALA A 276 48.60 -10.02 2.52
N ARG A 277 48.00 -10.66 1.52
CA ARG A 277 48.55 -11.77 0.75
C ARG A 277 49.67 -11.27 -0.17
N ALA A 278 50.39 -12.22 -0.77
CA ALA A 278 51.52 -11.93 -1.65
C ALA A 278 51.14 -11.12 -2.91
N ASP A 279 49.88 -11.18 -3.34
CA ASP A 279 49.32 -10.42 -4.46
C ASP A 279 48.78 -9.04 -4.05
N GLY A 280 48.85 -8.69 -2.76
CA GLY A 280 48.37 -7.43 -2.19
C GLY A 280 46.88 -7.40 -1.86
N THR A 281 46.17 -8.52 -2.00
CA THR A 281 44.78 -8.67 -1.56
C THR A 281 44.72 -9.15 -0.11
N HIS A 282 43.57 -8.96 0.54
CA HIS A 282 43.21 -9.61 1.81
C HIS A 282 42.35 -10.86 1.57
N GLY A 283 42.04 -11.18 0.32
CA GLY A 283 41.24 -12.34 -0.07
C GLY A 283 40.10 -11.96 -1.01
N THR A 284 39.06 -12.79 -1.04
CA THR A 284 37.99 -12.71 -2.05
C THR A 284 36.62 -12.83 -1.41
N VAL A 285 35.62 -12.31 -2.11
CA VAL A 285 34.22 -12.49 -1.74
C VAL A 285 33.38 -12.85 -2.96
N GLU A 286 32.49 -13.82 -2.78
CA GLU A 286 31.40 -14.13 -3.70
C GLU A 286 30.09 -13.92 -2.95
N VAL A 287 29.18 -13.13 -3.52
CA VAL A 287 27.82 -12.93 -2.99
C VAL A 287 26.83 -13.34 -4.04
N SER A 288 25.87 -14.18 -3.67
CA SER A 288 24.70 -14.52 -4.48
C SER A 288 23.46 -13.93 -3.83
N VAL A 289 22.56 -13.36 -4.64
CA VAL A 289 21.30 -12.76 -4.19
C VAL A 289 20.15 -13.29 -5.03
N ALA A 290 19.10 -13.81 -4.40
CA ALA A 290 17.86 -14.14 -5.09
C ALA A 290 17.10 -12.83 -5.38
N THR A 291 17.04 -12.41 -6.65
CA THR A 291 16.50 -11.09 -7.04
C THR A 291 15.01 -10.94 -6.71
N GLY A 292 14.27 -12.05 -6.72
CA GLY A 292 12.86 -12.10 -6.34
C GLY A 292 12.60 -11.98 -4.83
N SER A 293 13.64 -12.01 -4.00
CA SER A 293 13.53 -11.81 -2.54
C SER A 293 13.48 -10.35 -2.11
N LEU A 294 13.60 -9.41 -3.07
CA LEU A 294 13.53 -7.98 -2.80
C LEU A 294 12.16 -7.60 -2.22
N THR A 295 12.20 -6.88 -1.10
CA THR A 295 11.07 -6.10 -0.60
C THR A 295 11.43 -4.62 -0.67
N LEU A 296 10.67 -3.81 -1.40
CA LEU A 296 10.96 -2.38 -1.65
C LEU A 296 9.67 -1.56 -1.53
N GLY A 297 9.03 -1.67 -0.36
CA GLY A 297 7.78 -0.97 -0.06
C GLY A 297 6.70 -1.16 -1.12
N SER A 298 6.07 -0.06 -1.53
CA SER A 298 4.95 -0.06 -2.49
C SER A 298 5.37 -0.32 -3.95
N VAL A 299 6.66 -0.25 -4.27
CA VAL A 299 7.20 -0.43 -5.62
C VAL A 299 7.82 -1.81 -5.86
N THR A 300 7.74 -2.71 -4.88
CA THR A 300 8.32 -4.07 -4.96
C THR A 300 7.96 -4.81 -6.26
N THR A 301 6.69 -4.79 -6.66
CA THR A 301 6.23 -5.46 -7.89
C THR A 301 6.83 -4.83 -9.15
N GLN A 302 6.99 -3.51 -9.16
CA GLN A 302 7.63 -2.82 -10.28
C GLN A 302 9.12 -3.17 -10.34
N ALA A 303 9.83 -3.09 -9.21
CA ALA A 303 11.27 -3.34 -9.13
C ALA A 303 11.65 -4.79 -9.50
N THR A 304 10.80 -5.76 -9.17
CA THR A 304 11.00 -7.18 -9.53
C THR A 304 10.48 -7.55 -10.92
N GLY A 305 9.78 -6.64 -11.61
CA GLY A 305 9.20 -6.82 -12.94
C GLY A 305 10.22 -6.73 -14.09
N ALA A 306 9.74 -6.97 -15.31
CA ALA A 306 10.56 -7.14 -16.52
C ALA A 306 11.43 -5.93 -16.90
N GLU A 307 10.94 -4.71 -16.66
CA GLU A 307 11.67 -3.47 -16.95
C GLU A 307 12.87 -3.22 -16.02
N PHE A 308 12.90 -3.87 -14.85
CA PHE A 308 13.93 -3.69 -13.82
C PHE A 308 14.68 -5.00 -13.57
N LEU A 309 14.56 -5.62 -12.40
CA LEU A 309 15.32 -6.83 -12.07
C LEU A 309 14.96 -8.02 -12.96
N SER A 310 13.74 -8.05 -13.50
CA SER A 310 13.19 -9.18 -14.25
C SER A 310 13.43 -10.51 -13.52
N ALA A 311 13.03 -10.56 -12.24
CA ALA A 311 13.42 -11.62 -11.31
C ALA A 311 12.94 -13.03 -11.72
N GLY A 312 11.93 -13.12 -12.58
CA GLY A 312 11.49 -14.40 -13.15
C GLY A 312 12.43 -14.96 -14.22
N GLU A 313 13.13 -14.09 -14.96
CA GLU A 313 14.08 -14.47 -16.02
C GLU A 313 15.52 -14.51 -15.50
N PHE A 314 15.87 -13.58 -14.60
CA PHE A 314 17.17 -13.47 -13.95
C PHE A 314 17.01 -13.65 -12.44
N PRO A 315 16.84 -14.90 -11.96
CA PRO A 315 16.50 -15.18 -10.57
C PRO A 315 17.63 -14.89 -9.58
N THR A 316 18.87 -14.79 -10.08
CA THR A 316 20.07 -14.61 -9.25
C THR A 316 20.91 -13.46 -9.77
N ALA A 317 21.42 -12.65 -8.85
CA ALA A 317 22.50 -11.70 -9.07
C ALA A 317 23.74 -12.15 -8.30
N THR A 318 24.93 -11.97 -8.89
CA THR A 318 26.18 -12.41 -8.30
C THR A 318 27.20 -11.27 -8.26
N TYR A 319 27.89 -11.10 -7.15
CA TYR A 319 29.00 -10.16 -6.99
C TYR A 319 30.25 -10.92 -6.61
N THR A 320 31.32 -10.76 -7.39
CA THR A 320 32.64 -11.37 -7.11
C THR A 320 33.69 -10.28 -7.05
N ALA A 321 34.48 -10.24 -5.97
CA ALA A 321 35.45 -9.17 -5.75
C ALA A 321 36.71 -9.64 -5.02
N ASP A 322 37.81 -8.93 -5.30
CA ASP A 322 39.03 -8.99 -4.51
C ASP A 322 38.96 -7.92 -3.41
N ILE A 323 39.40 -8.28 -2.20
CA ILE A 323 39.43 -7.38 -1.05
C ILE A 323 40.82 -6.76 -0.95
N ARG A 324 40.90 -5.44 -0.79
CA ARG A 324 42.16 -4.69 -0.67
C ARG A 324 42.06 -3.65 0.43
N SER A 325 43.20 -3.21 0.98
CA SER A 325 43.20 -2.12 1.96
C SER A 325 42.94 -0.77 1.27
N GLU A 326 42.12 0.08 1.88
CA GLU A 326 41.89 1.45 1.42
C GLU A 326 41.84 2.42 2.62
N GLY A 327 42.89 3.23 2.76
CA GLY A 327 43.00 4.17 3.87
C GLY A 327 42.99 3.47 5.22
N ALA A 328 41.97 3.73 6.04
CA ALA A 328 41.76 3.11 7.35
C ALA A 328 40.76 1.92 7.31
N GLY A 329 40.25 1.57 6.14
CA GLY A 329 39.31 0.47 5.93
C GLY A 329 39.73 -0.41 4.77
N TYR A 330 38.74 -0.99 4.11
CA TYR A 330 38.92 -1.91 3.00
C TYR A 330 38.03 -1.54 1.84
N VAL A 331 38.38 -2.08 0.68
CA VAL A 331 37.59 -1.99 -0.53
C VAL A 331 37.44 -3.39 -1.12
N ALA A 332 36.21 -3.77 -1.45
CA ALA A 332 35.94 -4.92 -2.30
C ALA A 332 35.79 -4.39 -3.72
N ASP A 333 36.74 -4.70 -4.59
CA ASP A 333 36.74 -4.29 -5.99
C ASP A 333 36.44 -5.49 -6.88
N GLY A 334 35.30 -5.44 -7.56
CA GLY A 334 34.79 -6.60 -8.26
C GLY A 334 33.85 -6.30 -9.40
N THR A 335 33.10 -7.31 -9.77
CA THR A 335 32.10 -7.27 -10.83
C THR A 335 30.76 -7.73 -10.29
N LEU A 336 29.72 -6.92 -10.52
CA LEU A 336 28.33 -7.27 -10.27
C LEU A 336 27.71 -7.78 -11.58
N ALA A 337 27.35 -9.07 -11.60
CA ALA A 337 26.52 -9.68 -12.61
C ALA A 337 25.05 -9.57 -12.18
N LEU A 338 24.29 -8.73 -12.89
CA LEU A 338 22.89 -8.46 -12.58
C LEU A 338 22.11 -8.33 -13.89
N ARG A 339 20.99 -9.06 -14.01
CA ARG A 339 20.13 -9.08 -15.21
C ARG A 339 20.90 -9.41 -16.51
N GLY A 340 21.85 -10.34 -16.40
CA GLY A 340 22.69 -10.76 -17.54
C GLY A 340 23.72 -9.73 -18.00
N VAL A 341 23.93 -8.65 -17.25
CA VAL A 341 24.94 -7.62 -17.52
C VAL A 341 25.97 -7.62 -16.40
N GLU A 342 27.24 -7.53 -16.76
CA GLU A 342 28.37 -7.46 -15.84
C GLU A 342 28.90 -6.02 -15.78
N VAL A 343 28.91 -5.44 -14.60
CA VAL A 343 29.36 -4.06 -14.36
C VAL A 343 30.40 -4.05 -13.23
N PRO A 344 31.57 -3.40 -13.42
CA PRO A 344 32.52 -3.20 -12.33
C PRO A 344 31.88 -2.43 -11.18
N LEU A 345 32.03 -2.94 -9.96
CA LEU A 345 31.50 -2.32 -8.76
C LEU A 345 32.57 -2.32 -7.68
N THR A 346 32.74 -1.15 -7.07
CA THR A 346 33.61 -0.94 -5.92
C THR A 346 32.76 -0.70 -4.68
N LEU A 347 32.97 -1.52 -3.65
CA LEU A 347 32.31 -1.40 -2.35
C LEU A 347 33.35 -1.05 -1.29
N PRO A 348 33.47 0.22 -0.88
CA PRO A 348 34.25 0.57 0.31
C PRO A 348 33.51 0.10 1.57
N PHE A 349 34.26 -0.40 2.55
CA PHE A 349 33.69 -0.87 3.81
C PHE A 349 34.64 -0.70 4.99
N THR A 350 34.04 -0.61 6.18
CA THR A 350 34.74 -0.70 7.46
C THR A 350 34.58 -2.10 8.03
N LEU A 351 35.63 -2.59 8.69
CA LEU A 351 35.67 -3.91 9.29
C LEU A 351 36.29 -3.80 10.68
N GLU A 352 35.58 -4.31 11.68
CA GLU A 352 36.08 -4.50 13.03
C GLU A 352 36.09 -5.99 13.35
N ILE A 353 37.25 -6.50 13.78
CA ILE A 353 37.39 -7.89 14.20
C ILE A 353 37.73 -7.88 15.70
N VAL A 354 36.92 -8.57 16.49
CA VAL A 354 37.15 -8.84 17.91
C VAL A 354 37.10 -10.34 18.11
N ASP A 355 38.23 -10.92 18.52
CA ASP A 355 38.44 -12.35 18.59
C ASP A 355 38.12 -13.03 17.23
N ASP A 356 37.13 -13.92 17.20
CA ASP A 356 36.68 -14.61 15.98
C ASP A 356 35.38 -14.04 15.39
N THR A 357 35.01 -12.81 15.78
CA THR A 357 33.80 -12.13 15.28
C THR A 357 34.16 -10.88 14.50
N ALA A 358 33.69 -10.82 13.25
CA ALA A 358 33.86 -9.70 12.35
C ALA A 358 32.54 -8.93 12.20
N THR A 359 32.57 -7.61 12.35
CA THR A 359 31.46 -6.70 12.04
C THR A 359 31.85 -5.81 10.87
N MET A 360 31.04 -5.85 9.80
CA MET A 360 31.29 -5.13 8.56
C MET A 360 30.13 -4.21 8.22
N THR A 361 30.45 -2.99 7.78
CA THR A 361 29.48 -2.07 7.16
C THR A 361 30.08 -1.43 5.92
N GLY A 362 29.33 -1.42 4.82
CA GLY A 362 29.73 -0.83 3.55
C GLY A 362 28.55 -0.14 2.86
N GLN A 363 28.88 0.86 2.03
CA GLN A 363 27.90 1.56 1.20
C GLN A 363 28.52 1.87 -0.15
N THR A 364 27.75 1.70 -1.22
CA THR A 364 28.12 2.15 -2.55
C THR A 364 26.88 2.63 -3.32
N ALA A 365 27.09 3.19 -4.50
CA ALA A 365 26.01 3.63 -5.37
C ALA A 365 26.18 3.01 -6.76
N LEU A 366 25.05 2.58 -7.32
CA LEU A 366 24.93 2.00 -8.65
C LEU A 366 24.10 2.94 -9.52
N ASP A 367 24.29 2.91 -10.84
CA ASP A 367 23.35 3.46 -11.79
C ASP A 367 22.57 2.32 -12.44
N ARG A 368 21.25 2.30 -12.27
CA ARG A 368 20.41 1.22 -12.83
C ARG A 368 20.52 1.11 -14.36
N ARG A 369 20.89 2.19 -15.04
CA ARG A 369 21.00 2.24 -16.50
C ARG A 369 22.21 1.45 -17.01
N ASP A 370 23.24 1.26 -16.18
CA ASP A 370 24.39 0.43 -16.53
C ASP A 370 24.00 -1.04 -16.75
N PHE A 371 22.87 -1.46 -16.19
CA PHE A 371 22.26 -2.79 -16.35
C PHE A 371 21.06 -2.78 -17.33
N GLY A 372 20.88 -1.69 -18.09
CA GLY A 372 19.75 -1.52 -19.01
C GLY A 372 18.38 -1.46 -18.34
N MET A 373 18.30 -1.13 -17.04
CA MET A 373 17.03 -1.14 -16.30
C MET A 373 16.27 0.18 -16.44
N GLY A 374 14.98 0.08 -16.76
CA GLY A 374 14.05 1.20 -16.90
C GLY A 374 14.41 2.19 -18.00
N GLU A 375 14.75 1.69 -19.20
CA GLU A 375 15.04 2.50 -20.40
C GLU A 375 13.84 3.35 -20.85
N THR A 376 12.63 2.93 -20.48
CA THR A 376 11.37 3.65 -20.70
C THR A 376 11.18 4.86 -19.78
N TYR A 377 12.14 5.13 -18.88
CA TYR A 377 12.19 6.27 -17.97
C TYR A 377 13.30 7.24 -18.38
N PRO A 378 12.98 8.31 -19.14
CA PRO A 378 13.99 9.18 -19.76
C PRO A 378 14.67 10.15 -18.78
N ASP A 379 14.08 10.35 -17.60
CA ASP A 379 14.59 11.24 -16.55
C ASP A 379 14.24 10.71 -15.13
N GLU A 380 14.68 11.43 -14.10
CA GLU A 380 14.51 11.04 -12.70
C GLU A 380 13.19 11.54 -12.07
N SER A 381 12.26 12.08 -12.86
CA SER A 381 11.01 12.64 -12.33
C SER A 381 10.12 11.59 -11.67
N SER A 382 10.07 10.39 -12.24
CA SER A 382 9.34 9.26 -11.67
C SER A 382 10.22 8.26 -10.95
N VAL A 383 11.37 7.87 -11.54
CA VAL A 383 12.26 6.84 -11.00
C VAL A 383 13.71 7.31 -11.13
N GLY A 384 14.37 7.53 -10.00
CA GLY A 384 15.78 7.94 -9.95
C GLY A 384 16.71 6.94 -10.64
N PHE A 385 17.84 7.41 -11.14
CA PHE A 385 18.84 6.56 -11.79
C PHE A 385 19.75 5.88 -10.78
N ALA A 386 20.14 6.62 -9.74
CA ALA A 386 20.99 6.13 -8.67
C ALA A 386 20.24 5.14 -7.76
N VAL A 387 20.93 4.06 -7.41
CA VAL A 387 20.53 3.07 -6.41
C VAL A 387 21.62 3.02 -5.36
N THR A 388 21.32 3.42 -4.13
CA THR A 388 22.26 3.26 -3.00
C THR A 388 22.16 1.82 -2.50
N LEU A 389 23.31 1.17 -2.34
CA LEU A 389 23.43 -0.16 -1.75
C LEU A 389 24.09 -0.04 -0.38
N ASP A 390 23.41 -0.54 0.64
CA ASP A 390 23.88 -0.59 2.02
C ASP A 390 24.04 -2.04 2.46
N VAL A 391 25.22 -2.37 2.99
CA VAL A 391 25.54 -3.71 3.50
C VAL A 391 25.97 -3.57 4.95
N ALA A 392 25.40 -4.39 5.82
CA ALA A 392 25.85 -4.54 7.19
C ALA A 392 25.73 -6.01 7.59
N LEU A 393 26.81 -6.60 8.13
CA LEU A 393 26.80 -8.00 8.54
C LEU A 393 27.74 -8.28 9.70
N THR A 394 27.44 -9.38 10.39
CA THR A 394 28.31 -10.01 11.38
C THR A 394 28.66 -11.40 10.88
N ALA A 395 29.95 -11.73 10.86
CA ALA A 395 30.46 -13.04 10.49
C ALA A 395 31.36 -13.61 11.58
N VAL A 396 31.44 -14.94 11.66
CA VAL A 396 32.35 -15.65 12.57
C VAL A 396 33.35 -16.46 11.77
N ARG A 397 34.58 -16.55 12.27
CA ARG A 397 35.63 -17.34 11.62
C ARG A 397 35.20 -18.82 11.60
N ALA A 398 35.30 -19.46 10.43
CA ALA A 398 35.06 -20.88 10.30
C ALA A 398 36.15 -21.65 11.08
N GLN A 399 35.74 -22.67 11.84
CA GLN A 399 36.63 -23.50 12.65
C GLN A 399 37.32 -24.59 11.83
#